data_AF-A0A1G2CIS9-F1
#
_entry.id   AF-A0A1G2CIS9-F1
#
_cell.length_a   1.000
_cell.length_b   1.000
_cell.length_c   1.000
_cell.angle_alpha   90.00
_cell.angle_beta   90.00
_cell.angle_gamma   90.00
#
_symmetry.space_group_name_H-M   'P 1'
#
loop_
_entity.id
_entity.type
_entity.pdbx_description
1 polymer ?
#
loop_
_entity_poly.entity_id
_entity_poly.type
_entity_poly.pdbx_seq_one_letter_code
_entity_poly.pdbx_strand_id
1 'polypeptide(L)'
;MAIVIEEERRASSGAWVAILMWVVFIGALAAGFYYVFVKKPDLIPIATPKGFIDTKTISELPLDPGKVLQSARFQSLTNHVNEGAVGQVGRSNPFLGF
;
A
#
# COMPACT_ATOMS: atom_id res chain seq x y z
N MET A 1 61.57 27.91 -31.85
CA MET A 1 61.21 26.70 -31.08
C MET A 1 60.32 27.12 -29.94
N ALA A 2 59.08 26.65 -29.89
CA ALA A 2 58.17 26.93 -28.78
C ALA A 2 58.16 25.71 -27.87
N ILE A 3 58.57 25.91 -26.61
CA ILE A 3 58.44 24.90 -25.56
C ILE A 3 57.00 24.97 -25.09
N VAL A 4 56.21 23.98 -25.49
CA VAL A 4 54.86 23.76 -24.94
C VAL A 4 55.07 23.08 -23.59
N ILE A 5 54.86 23.83 -22.51
CA ILE A 5 54.79 23.26 -21.17
C ILE A 5 53.37 22.69 -21.05
N GLU A 6 53.25 21.39 -21.24
CA GLU A 6 52.04 20.67 -20.85
C GLU A 6 51.94 20.78 -19.32
N GLU A 7 50.98 21.60 -18.85
CA GLU A 7 50.55 21.53 -17.46
C GLU A 7 50.10 20.09 -17.20
N GLU A 8 50.88 19.36 -16.41
CA GLU A 8 50.44 18.12 -15.78
C GLU A 8 49.13 18.42 -15.07
N ARG A 9 48.02 18.06 -15.70
CA ARG A 9 46.73 17.97 -15.00
C ARG A 9 46.98 17.00 -13.85
N ARG A 10 47.14 17.55 -12.64
CA ARG A 10 47.05 16.81 -11.38
C ARG A 10 45.60 16.30 -11.23
N ALA A 11 45.23 15.37 -12.09
CA ALA A 11 44.02 14.58 -12.04
C ALA A 11 44.27 13.44 -11.05
N SER A 12 44.24 13.75 -9.77
CA SER A 12 44.36 12.71 -8.74
C SER A 12 43.67 13.13 -7.44
N SER A 13 43.97 14.32 -6.90
CA SER A 13 43.46 14.73 -5.60
C SER A 13 41.96 15.08 -5.61
N GLY A 14 41.43 15.67 -6.68
CA GLY A 14 40.02 16.08 -6.76
C GLY A 14 39.03 14.91 -6.96
N ALA A 15 39.46 13.84 -7.64
CA ALA A 15 38.61 12.70 -7.92
C ALA A 15 38.27 11.89 -6.66
N TRP A 16 39.25 11.70 -5.76
CA TRP A 16 39.04 11.00 -4.50
C TRP A 16 38.08 11.74 -3.57
N VAL A 17 38.14 13.08 -3.53
CA VAL A 17 37.21 13.91 -2.76
C VAL A 17 35.78 13.78 -3.30
N ALA A 18 35.62 13.78 -4.63
CA ALA A 18 34.32 13.59 -5.26
C ALA A 18 33.73 12.21 -4.96
N ILE A 19 34.54 11.15 -5.01
CA ILE A 19 34.11 9.78 -4.66
C ILE A 19 33.68 9.72 -3.18
N LEU A 20 34.44 10.34 -2.28
CA LEU A 20 34.15 10.33 -0.85
C LEU A 20 32.83 11.07 -0.55
N MET A 21 32.58 12.20 -1.22
CA MET A 21 31.30 12.91 -1.16
C MET A 21 30.13 12.03 -1.64
N TRP A 22 30.30 11.30 -2.74
CA TRP A 22 29.28 10.38 -3.25
C TRP A 22 28.99 9.25 -2.27
N VAL A 23 30.01 8.67 -1.64
CA VAL A 23 29.84 7.61 -0.63
C VAL A 23 29.05 8.13 0.57
N VAL A 24 29.39 9.32 1.07
CA VAL A 24 28.67 9.94 2.20
C VAL A 24 27.21 10.23 1.81
N PHE A 25 26.98 10.77 0.61
CA PHE A 25 25.64 11.08 0.12
C PHE A 25 24.76 9.81 -0.01
N ILE A 26 25.30 8.77 -0.64
CA ILE A 26 24.60 7.47 -0.78
C ILE A 26 24.36 6.84 0.59
N GLY A 27 25.35 6.92 1.50
CA GLY A 27 25.23 6.42 2.87
C GLY A 27 24.10 7.10 3.64
N ALA A 28 23.98 8.43 3.54
CA ALA A 28 22.90 9.19 4.18
C ALA A 28 21.52 8.82 3.61
N LEU A 29 21.40 8.66 2.29
CA LEU A 29 20.18 8.19 1.64
C LEU A 29 19.78 6.79 2.09
N ALA A 30 20.73 5.85 2.10
CA ALA A 30 20.50 4.48 2.55
C ALA A 30 20.07 4.42 4.03
N ALA A 31 20.71 5.21 4.89
CA ALA A 31 20.35 5.33 6.30
C ALA A 31 18.94 5.90 6.49
N GLY A 32 18.58 6.95 5.75
CA GLY A 32 17.24 7.53 5.76
C GLY A 32 16.18 6.54 5.29
N PHE A 33 16.43 5.84 4.19
CA PHE A 33 15.54 4.79 3.69
C PHE A 33 15.35 3.68 4.72
N TYR A 34 16.44 3.18 5.31
CA TYR A 34 16.38 2.16 6.34
C TYR A 34 15.59 2.62 7.56
N TYR A 35 15.81 3.85 8.02
CA TYR A 35 15.11 4.39 9.18
C TYR A 35 13.61 4.55 8.94
N VAL A 36 13.19 5.06 7.78
CA VAL A 36 11.78 5.30 7.47
C VAL A 36 11.03 4.00 7.14
N PHE A 37 11.60 3.15 6.30
CA PHE A 37 10.87 2.01 5.72
C PHE A 37 11.13 0.70 6.45
N VAL A 38 12.34 0.48 6.96
CA VAL A 38 12.73 -0.83 7.52
C VAL A 38 12.61 -0.84 9.03
N LYS A 39 13.08 0.21 9.71
CA LYS A 39 13.00 0.30 11.18
C LYS A 39 11.56 0.41 11.68
N LYS A 40 10.59 0.75 10.80
CA LYS A 40 9.17 0.96 11.12
C LYS A 40 9.05 1.63 12.49
N PRO A 41 9.57 2.86 12.65
CA PRO A 41 9.49 3.56 13.93
C PRO A 41 8.02 3.51 14.36
N ASP A 42 7.75 3.15 15.62
CA ASP A 42 6.38 3.11 16.15
C ASP A 42 5.73 4.45 15.84
N LEU A 43 4.97 4.48 14.74
CA LEU A 43 4.22 5.64 14.30
C LEU A 43 3.28 5.88 15.47
N ILE A 44 3.54 6.98 16.18
CA ILE A 44 2.84 7.53 17.35
C ILE A 44 1.71 6.58 17.77
N PRO A 45 1.79 5.87 18.91
CA PRO A 45 0.73 4.97 19.32
C PRO A 45 -0.56 5.79 19.29
N ILE A 46 -1.36 5.57 18.24
CA ILE A 46 -2.68 6.15 18.13
C ILE A 46 -3.36 5.52 19.33
N ALA A 47 -3.52 6.30 20.39
CA ALA A 47 -4.10 5.82 21.62
C ALA A 47 -5.46 5.24 21.22
N THR A 48 -5.52 3.92 21.12
CA THR A 48 -6.70 3.23 20.65
C THR A 48 -7.80 3.64 21.61
N PRO A 49 -8.90 4.24 21.12
CA PRO A 49 -9.93 4.76 22.00
C PRO A 49 -10.37 3.64 22.95
N LYS A 50 -10.62 3.98 24.22
CA LYS A 50 -11.10 3.01 25.21
C LYS A 50 -12.37 2.35 24.67
N GLY A 51 -12.28 1.10 24.24
CA GLY A 51 -13.35 0.39 23.52
C GLY A 51 -13.03 0.00 22.07
N PHE A 52 -11.79 0.17 21.59
CA PHE A 52 -11.37 -0.41 20.30
C PHE A 52 -11.40 -1.94 20.42
N ILE A 53 -12.50 -2.53 19.97
CA ILE A 53 -12.64 -3.98 19.81
C ILE A 53 -11.79 -4.34 18.61
N ASP A 54 -10.76 -5.15 18.83
CA ASP A 54 -9.88 -5.67 17.80
C ASP A 54 -10.73 -6.30 16.69
N THR A 55 -10.81 -5.63 15.54
CA THR A 55 -11.62 -6.06 14.40
C THR A 55 -11.19 -7.44 13.88
N LYS A 56 -9.98 -7.89 14.24
CA LYS A 56 -9.49 -9.24 14.00
C LYS A 56 -10.41 -10.30 14.63
N THR A 57 -10.93 -10.05 15.83
CA THR A 57 -11.88 -10.95 16.51
C THR A 57 -13.20 -11.09 15.73
N ILE A 58 -13.63 -10.04 15.04
CA ILE A 58 -14.84 -10.10 14.18
C ILE A 58 -14.56 -10.94 12.92
N SER A 59 -13.36 -10.80 12.33
CA SER A 59 -12.98 -11.56 11.13
C SER A 59 -12.75 -13.05 11.39
N GLU A 60 -12.34 -13.41 12.61
CA GLU A 60 -12.07 -14.80 13.02
C GLU A 60 -13.32 -15.49 13.59
N LEU A 61 -14.45 -14.78 13.69
CA LEU A 61 -15.67 -15.35 14.24
C LEU A 61 -16.22 -16.41 13.27
N PRO A 62 -16.45 -17.67 13.72
CA PRO A 62 -17.05 -18.70 12.90
C PRO A 62 -18.55 -18.37 12.70
N LEU A 63 -18.85 -17.62 11.65
CA LEU A 63 -20.21 -17.32 11.23
C LEU A 63 -20.79 -18.54 10.51
N ASP A 64 -21.86 -19.10 11.06
CA ASP A 64 -22.67 -20.14 10.42
C ASP A 64 -24.00 -19.50 9.97
N PRO A 65 -24.13 -19.13 8.68
CA PRO A 65 -25.35 -18.52 8.16
C PRO A 65 -26.56 -19.44 8.30
N GLY A 66 -26.36 -20.75 8.28
CA GLY A 66 -27.43 -21.75 8.40
C GLY A 66 -28.20 -21.60 9.70
N LYS A 67 -27.51 -21.31 10.81
CA LYS A 67 -28.14 -21.08 12.12
C LYS A 67 -29.03 -19.85 12.15
N VAL A 68 -28.70 -18.81 11.38
CA VAL A 68 -29.50 -17.59 11.30
C VAL A 68 -30.72 -17.83 10.41
N LEU A 69 -30.51 -18.39 9.22
CA LEU A 69 -31.58 -18.66 8.24
C LEU A 69 -32.59 -19.70 8.76
N GLN A 70 -32.15 -20.64 9.58
CA GLN A 70 -33.01 -21.66 10.20
C GLN A 70 -33.63 -21.22 11.54
N SER A 71 -33.28 -20.03 12.04
CA SER A 71 -33.86 -19.56 13.30
C SER A 71 -35.34 -19.22 13.15
N ALA A 72 -36.16 -19.63 14.12
CA ALA A 72 -37.59 -19.31 14.13
C ALA A 72 -37.85 -17.80 14.05
N ARG A 73 -36.97 -16.99 14.66
CA ARG A 73 -37.04 -15.53 14.61
C ARG A 73 -36.82 -14.99 13.20
N PHE A 74 -35.82 -15.48 12.47
CA PHE A 74 -35.57 -15.05 11.10
C PHE A 74 -36.69 -15.49 10.15
N GLN A 75 -37.20 -16.71 10.29
CA GLN A 75 -38.31 -17.22 9.48
C GLN A 75 -39.64 -16.51 9.76
N SER A 76 -39.81 -15.93 10.95
CA SER A 76 -40.98 -15.12 11.28
C SER A 76 -40.97 -13.72 10.64
N LEU A 77 -39.87 -13.30 10.02
CA LEU A 77 -39.77 -12.00 9.38
C LEU A 77 -40.49 -12.01 8.04
N THR A 78 -41.38 -11.03 7.84
CA THR A 78 -42.01 -10.79 6.54
C THR A 78 -40.99 -10.17 5.59
N ASN A 79 -40.75 -10.82 4.44
CA ASN A 79 -39.94 -10.22 3.41
C ASN A 79 -40.75 -9.10 2.71
N HIS A 80 -40.32 -7.85 2.89
CA HIS A 80 -40.93 -6.68 2.27
C HIS A 80 -40.27 -6.28 0.94
N VAL A 81 -39.24 -7.02 0.52
CA VAL A 81 -38.52 -6.74 -0.72
C VAL A 81 -38.96 -7.75 -1.76
N ASN A 82 -39.53 -7.25 -2.86
CA ASN A 82 -39.76 -8.09 -4.04
C ASN A 82 -38.41 -8.57 -4.57
N GLU A 83 -38.31 -9.86 -4.93
CA GLU A 83 -37.13 -10.36 -5.62
C GLU A 83 -36.82 -9.45 -6.81
N GLY A 84 -35.59 -8.94 -6.86
CA GLY A 84 -35.17 -8.08 -7.96
C GLY A 84 -35.32 -8.87 -9.24
N ALA A 85 -36.23 -8.43 -10.11
CA ALA A 85 -36.30 -8.99 -11.46
C ALA A 85 -34.92 -8.83 -12.10
N VAL A 86 -34.40 -9.90 -12.71
CA VAL A 86 -33.18 -9.81 -13.50
C VAL A 86 -33.47 -8.83 -14.63
N GLY A 87 -32.99 -7.59 -14.48
CA GLY A 87 -33.02 -6.62 -15.56
C GLY A 87 -32.21 -7.18 -16.71
N GLN A 88 -32.72 -7.07 -17.95
CA GLN A 88 -31.88 -7.33 -19.11
C GLN A 88 -30.78 -6.26 -19.14
N VAL A 89 -29.58 -6.63 -18.71
CA VAL A 89 -28.41 -5.76 -18.82
C VAL A 89 -27.87 -5.92 -20.24
N GLY A 90 -28.04 -4.88 -21.06
CA GLY A 90 -27.53 -4.80 -22.42
C GLY A 90 -28.54 -5.20 -23.50
N ARG A 91 -28.16 -4.95 -24.76
CA ARG A 91 -28.92 -5.41 -25.93
C ARG A 91 -28.79 -6.92 -26.04
N SER A 92 -29.87 -7.60 -26.45
CA SER A 92 -29.81 -9.03 -26.81
C SER A 92 -28.75 -9.31 -27.87
N ASN A 93 -28.48 -8.35 -28.76
CA ASN A 93 -27.40 -8.38 -29.74
C ASN A 93 -26.62 -7.05 -29.71
N PRO A 94 -25.33 -7.05 -29.29
CA PRO A 94 -24.50 -5.84 -29.22
C PRO A 94 -23.98 -5.34 -30.58
N PHE A 95 -24.27 -6.02 -31.70
CA PHE A 95 -23.75 -5.70 -33.04
C PHE A 95 -24.74 -5.03 -33.98
N LEU A 96 -26.01 -4.86 -33.58
CA LEU A 96 -26.94 -4.06 -34.36
C LEU A 96 -26.57 -2.58 -34.21
N GLY A 97 -26.49 -1.82 -35.31
CA GLY A 97 -26.23 -0.38 -35.29
C GLY A 97 -27.25 0.39 -34.41
N PHE A 98 -26.90 1.63 -34.08
CA PHE A 98 -27.81 2.55 -33.39
C PHE A 98 -28.95 3.01 -34.31
#